data_AF-A0A2D6BLB7-F1
#
_entry.id   AF-A0A2D6BLB7-F1
#
_cell.length_a   1.000
_cell.length_b   1.000
_cell.length_c   1.000
_cell.angle_alpha   90.00
_cell.angle_beta   90.00
_cell.angle_gamma   90.00
#
_symmetry.space_group_name_H-M   'P 1'
#
loop_
_entity.id
_entity.type
_entity.pdbx_description
1 polymer ?
#
loop_
_entity_poly.entity_id
_entity_poly.type
_entity_poly.pdbx_seq_one_letter_code
_entity_poly.pdbx_strand_id
1 'polypeptide(L)'
;MFAQLSALWGVVSLGLLWLAWRAAVARRWSLHRNLMIFLTLGAWVFITSYLLRYGQPGAMPEIDPAYIPWLAIHGTLGLVPLFGASLLVISRLRHGPSASHLNRHHRLYGRSLMIVWVFTHLGGIANYFLFY
;
A
#
# COMPACT_ATOMS: atom_id res chain seq x y z
N MET A 1 11.94 15.90 -5.98
CA MET A 1 10.46 15.95 -6.04
C MET A 1 9.80 14.59 -5.79
N PHE A 2 10.24 13.51 -6.46
CA PHE A 2 9.65 12.18 -6.25
C PHE A 2 9.64 11.73 -4.78
N ALA A 3 10.78 11.87 -4.08
CA ALA A 3 10.90 11.46 -2.68
C ALA A 3 9.93 12.23 -1.77
N GLN A 4 9.79 13.55 -1.95
CA GLN A 4 8.85 14.39 -1.20
C GLN A 4 7.40 13.98 -1.45
N LEU A 5 7.02 13.79 -2.72
CA LEU A 5 5.69 13.34 -3.10
C LEU A 5 5.38 11.93 -2.57
N SER A 6 6.39 11.07 -2.53
CA SER A 6 6.30 9.71 -2.00
C SER A 6 6.05 9.71 -0.49
N ALA A 7 6.80 10.52 0.27
CA ALA A 7 6.62 10.67 1.71
C ALA A 7 5.24 11.27 2.03
N LEU A 8 4.83 12.31 1.30
CA LEU A 8 3.51 12.91 1.42
C LEU A 8 2.40 11.89 1.14
N TRP A 9 2.53 11.13 0.05
CA TRP A 9 1.59 10.06 -0.29
C TRP A 9 1.53 8.99 0.81
N GLY A 10 2.67 8.65 1.42
CA GLY A 10 2.74 7.75 2.58
C GLY A 10 1.87 8.23 3.75
N VAL A 11 1.98 9.51 4.11
CA VAL A 11 1.19 10.10 5.19
C VAL A 11 -0.30 10.14 4.84
N VAL A 12 -0.64 10.59 3.63
CA VAL A 12 -2.04 10.64 3.15
C VAL A 12 -2.66 9.24 3.14
N SER A 13 -1.93 8.24 2.64
CA SER A 13 -2.40 6.87 2.55
C SER A 13 -2.63 6.25 3.93
N LEU A 14 -1.78 6.53 4.93
CA LEU A 14 -2.02 6.12 6.31
C LEU A 14 -3.32 6.71 6.87
N GLY A 15 -3.58 8.00 6.62
CA GLY A 15 -4.83 8.65 7.01
C GLY A 15 -6.05 8.01 6.33
N LEU A 16 -5.96 7.74 5.03
CA LEU A 16 -7.01 7.07 4.27
C LEU A 16 -7.23 5.62 4.72
N LEU A 17 -6.18 4.87 5.04
CA LEU A 17 -6.26 3.51 5.60
C LEU A 17 -6.97 3.51 6.95
N TRP A 18 -6.65 4.47 7.82
CA TRP A 18 -7.34 4.65 9.09
C TRP A 18 -8.83 4.97 8.89
N LEU A 19 -9.17 5.86 7.96
CA LEU A 19 -10.57 6.13 7.60
C LEU A 19 -11.27 4.90 7.02
N ALA A 20 -10.59 4.12 6.17
CA ALA A 20 -11.12 2.89 5.60
C ALA A 20 -11.39 1.83 6.69
N TRP A 21 -10.52 1.73 7.69
CA TRP A 21 -10.70 0.87 8.86
C TRP A 21 -11.91 1.31 9.68
N ARG A 22 -12.03 2.61 9.99
CA ARG A 22 -13.19 3.15 10.72
C ARG A 22 -14.49 2.93 9.96
N ALA A 23 -14.49 3.12 8.64
CA ALA A 23 -15.64 2.83 7.80
C ALA A 23 -16.02 1.34 7.84
N ALA A 24 -15.05 0.42 7.88
CA ALA A 24 -15.30 -1.01 8.02
C ALA A 24 -15.94 -1.36 9.38
N VAL A 25 -15.39 -0.83 10.48
CA VAL A 25 -15.92 -1.05 11.84
C VAL A 25 -17.34 -0.50 11.97
N ALA A 26 -17.58 0.71 11.44
CA ALA A 26 -18.90 1.35 11.41
C ALA A 26 -19.85 0.75 10.36
N ARG A 27 -19.48 -0.34 9.68
CA ARG A 27 -20.29 -1.03 8.66
C ARG A 27 -20.73 -0.14 7.49
N ARG A 28 -19.95 0.92 7.20
CA ARG A 28 -20.17 1.82 6.05
C ARG A 28 -19.55 1.22 4.80
N TRP A 29 -20.22 0.21 4.24
CA TRP A 29 -19.68 -0.65 3.19
C TRP A 29 -19.27 0.10 1.92
N SER A 30 -20.08 1.06 1.46
CA SER A 30 -19.80 1.82 0.24
C SER A 30 -18.55 2.69 0.40
N LEU A 31 -18.46 3.42 1.52
CA LEU A 31 -17.30 4.26 1.83
C LEU A 31 -16.03 3.42 1.97
N HIS A 32 -16.08 2.33 2.74
CA HIS A 32 -14.94 1.42 2.89
C HIS A 32 -14.48 0.89 1.52
N ARG A 33 -15.40 0.38 0.70
CA ARG A 33 -15.09 -0.13 -0.65
C ARG A 33 -14.42 0.94 -1.51
N ASN A 34 -14.99 2.14 -1.57
CA ASN A 34 -14.47 3.20 -2.42
C ASN A 34 -13.08 3.66 -1.97
N LEU A 35 -12.85 3.77 -0.65
CA LEU A 35 -11.53 4.07 -0.09
C LEU A 35 -10.51 2.97 -0.43
N MET A 36 -10.87 1.69 -0.28
CA MET A 36 -9.96 0.59 -0.60
C MET A 36 -9.63 0.53 -2.10
N ILE A 37 -10.59 0.82 -2.99
CA ILE A 37 -10.32 0.93 -4.44
C ILE A 37 -9.34 2.07 -4.70
N PHE A 38 -9.62 3.26 -4.16
CA PHE A 38 -8.77 4.43 -4.35
C PHE A 38 -7.34 4.19 -3.85
N LEU A 39 -7.19 3.66 -2.63
CA LEU A 39 -5.90 3.30 -2.04
C LEU A 39 -5.15 2.27 -2.89
N THR A 40 -5.85 1.25 -3.41
CA THR A 40 -5.24 0.21 -4.24
C THR A 40 -4.74 0.79 -5.57
N LEU A 41 -5.54 1.64 -6.22
CA LEU A 41 -5.12 2.31 -7.45
C LEU A 41 -3.95 3.26 -7.22
N GLY A 42 -4.01 4.05 -6.14
CA GLY A 42 -2.91 4.93 -5.76
C GLY A 42 -1.61 4.17 -5.45
N ALA A 43 -1.70 2.98 -4.84
CA ALA A 43 -0.54 2.12 -4.62
C ALA A 43 0.08 1.63 -5.95
N TRP A 44 -0.74 1.28 -6.95
CA TRP A 44 -0.24 0.92 -8.28
C TRP A 44 0.40 2.11 -8.99
N VAL A 45 -0.19 3.29 -8.92
CA VAL A 45 0.41 4.52 -9.46
C VAL A 45 1.77 4.75 -8.79
N PHE A 46 1.83 4.68 -7.46
CA PHE A 46 3.06 4.84 -6.70
C PHE A 46 4.15 3.85 -7.14
N ILE A 47 3.87 2.55 -7.16
CA ILE A 47 4.83 1.51 -7.55
C ILE A 47 5.28 1.70 -9.00
N THR A 48 4.36 2.05 -9.90
CA THR A 48 4.71 2.31 -11.31
C THR A 48 5.65 3.51 -11.41
N SER A 49 5.35 4.62 -10.74
CA SER A 49 6.24 5.78 -10.70
C SER A 49 7.59 5.47 -10.04
N TYR A 50 7.61 4.65 -8.99
CA TYR A 50 8.83 4.18 -8.34
C TYR A 50 9.70 3.35 -9.28
N LEU A 51 9.12 2.42 -10.04
CA LEU A 51 9.85 1.59 -11.00
C LEU A 51 10.38 2.42 -12.18
N LEU A 52 9.57 3.34 -12.71
CA LEU A 52 9.98 4.25 -13.79
C LEU A 52 11.15 5.15 -13.38
N ARG A 53 11.28 5.47 -12.10
CA ARG A 53 12.40 6.25 -11.56
C ARG A 53 13.75 5.57 -11.79
N TYR A 54 13.83 4.23 -11.83
CA TYR A 54 15.08 3.52 -12.12
C TYR A 54 15.60 3.76 -13.55
N GLY A 55 14.71 4.17 -14.47
CA GLY A 55 15.09 4.52 -15.83
C GLY A 55 15.62 5.96 -15.99
N GLN A 56 15.61 6.77 -14.92
CA GLN A 56 16.04 8.17 -14.98
C GLN A 56 17.45 8.33 -14.37
N PRO A 57 18.47 8.72 -15.16
CA PRO A 57 19.83 8.95 -14.67
C PRO A 57 19.84 9.98 -13.54
N GLY A 58 20.58 9.69 -12.46
CA GLY A 58 20.72 10.58 -11.30
C GLY A 58 19.45 10.69 -10.42
N ALA A 59 18.38 9.95 -10.74
CA ALA A 59 17.16 10.00 -9.94
C ALA A 59 17.23 9.15 -8.67
N MET A 60 18.14 8.18 -8.58
CA MET A 60 18.29 7.31 -7.40
C MET A 60 19.25 7.91 -6.37
N PRO A 61 18.97 7.77 -5.06
CA PRO A 61 19.94 8.13 -4.04
C PRO A 61 21.10 7.15 -4.07
N GLU A 62 22.28 7.60 -3.66
CA GLU A 62 23.34 6.68 -3.25
C GLU A 62 22.92 6.04 -1.92
N ILE A 63 22.90 4.70 -1.89
CA ILE A 63 22.45 3.92 -0.73
C ILE A 63 23.65 3.19 -0.16
N ASP A 64 23.92 3.38 1.12
CA ASP A 64 24.90 2.60 1.85
C ASP A 64 24.52 1.10 1.78
N PRO A 65 25.42 0.21 1.33
CA PRO A 65 25.19 -1.23 1.23
C PRO A 65 24.60 -1.88 2.48
N ALA A 66 24.85 -1.33 3.67
CA ALA A 66 24.28 -1.80 4.94
C ALA A 66 22.73 -1.77 4.96
N TYR A 67 22.10 -0.89 4.16
CA TYR A 67 20.64 -0.77 4.08
C TYR A 67 20.00 -1.63 2.97
N ILE A 68 20.78 -2.31 2.13
CA ILE A 68 20.25 -3.17 1.06
C ILE A 68 19.32 -4.28 1.61
N PRO A 69 19.66 -5.00 2.71
CA PRO A 69 18.76 -6.01 3.26
C PRO A 69 17.42 -5.42 3.72
N TRP A 70 17.44 -4.24 4.35
CA TRP A 70 16.24 -3.52 4.75
C TRP A 70 15.35 -3.19 3.55
N LEU A 71 15.93 -2.61 2.50
CA LEU A 71 15.19 -2.23 1.30
C LEU A 71 14.60 -3.45 0.57
N ALA A 72 15.33 -4.56 0.51
CA ALA A 72 14.84 -5.81 -0.05
C ALA A 72 13.63 -6.34 0.74
N ILE A 73 13.76 -6.48 2.06
CA ILE A 73 12.67 -6.94 2.93
C ILE A 73 11.46 -6.01 2.84
N HIS A 74 11.69 -4.71 2.97
CA HIS A 74 10.65 -3.70 2.92
C HIS A 74 9.91 -3.71 1.58
N GLY A 75 10.64 -3.75 0.47
CA GLY A 75 10.08 -3.81 -0.88
C GLY A 75 9.25 -5.07 -1.10
N THR A 76 9.78 -6.23 -0.72
CA THR A 76 9.05 -7.51 -0.82
C THR A 76 7.80 -7.54 0.05
N LEU A 77 7.89 -7.06 1.30
CA LEU A 77 6.73 -6.94 2.17
C LEU A 77 5.69 -5.97 1.64
N GLY A 78 6.10 -4.92 0.91
CA GLY A 78 5.22 -3.97 0.21
C GLY A 78 4.35 -4.62 -0.87
N LEU A 79 4.83 -5.69 -1.51
CA LEU A 79 4.08 -6.40 -2.55
C LEU A 79 2.91 -7.21 -1.97
N VAL A 80 3.03 -7.71 -0.74
CA VAL A 80 1.99 -8.50 -0.07
C VAL A 80 0.67 -7.73 0.05
N PRO A 81 0.61 -6.52 0.65
CA PRO A 81 -0.61 -5.73 0.69
C PRO A 81 -1.05 -5.25 -0.69
N LEU A 82 -0.13 -4.93 -1.61
CA LEU A 82 -0.48 -4.52 -2.97
C LEU A 82 -1.29 -5.59 -3.70
N PHE A 83 -0.75 -6.81 -3.79
CA PHE A 83 -1.42 -7.92 -4.46
C PHE A 83 -2.65 -8.38 -3.67
N GLY A 84 -2.55 -8.51 -2.35
CA GLY A 84 -3.65 -8.93 -1.51
C GLY A 84 -4.86 -7.98 -1.59
N ALA A 85 -4.64 -6.67 -1.52
CA ALA A 85 -5.69 -5.67 -1.67
C ALA A 85 -6.27 -5.68 -3.09
N SER A 86 -5.42 -5.81 -4.12
CA SER A 86 -5.87 -5.93 -5.51
C SER A 86 -6.79 -7.12 -5.71
N LEU A 87 -6.42 -8.30 -5.20
CA LEU A 87 -7.24 -9.51 -5.29
C LEU A 87 -8.56 -9.36 -4.55
N LEU A 88 -8.57 -8.76 -3.36
CA LEU A 88 -9.80 -8.51 -2.60
C LEU A 88 -10.73 -7.52 -3.31
N VAL A 89 -10.18 -6.43 -3.84
CA VAL A 89 -10.93 -5.43 -4.61
C VAL A 89 -11.53 -6.07 -5.86
N ILE A 90 -10.72 -6.76 -6.68
CA ILE A 90 -11.19 -7.43 -7.89
C ILE A 90 -12.24 -8.49 -7.55
N SER A 91 -12.00 -9.29 -6.51
CA SER A 91 -12.96 -10.32 -6.08
C SER A 91 -14.30 -9.70 -5.67
N ARG A 92 -14.28 -8.54 -5.02
CA ARG A 92 -15.50 -7.81 -4.62
C ARG A 92 -16.21 -7.12 -5.78
N LEU A 93 -15.48 -6.70 -6.81
CA LEU A 93 -16.05 -6.08 -8.01
C LEU A 93 -16.65 -7.11 -8.98
N ARG A 94 -16.00 -8.27 -9.13
CA ARG A 94 -16.45 -9.35 -10.03
C ARG A 94 -17.49 -10.27 -9.39
N HIS A 95 -17.46 -10.43 -8.07
CA HIS A 95 -18.31 -11.38 -7.37
C HIS A 95 -19.01 -10.74 -6.17
N GLY A 96 -20.18 -11.28 -5.83
CA GLY A 96 -20.90 -10.88 -4.63
C GLY A 96 -20.15 -11.20 -3.32
N PRO A 97 -20.56 -10.61 -2.19
CA PRO A 97 -19.88 -10.72 -0.88
C PRO A 97 -19.65 -12.13 -0.35
N SER A 98 -20.43 -13.11 -0.79
CA SER A 98 -20.38 -14.51 -0.32
C SER A 98 -19.85 -15.48 -1.36
N ALA A 99 -19.63 -15.02 -2.59
CA ALA A 99 -19.42 -15.88 -3.75
C ALA A 99 -17.96 -16.39 -3.89
N SER A 100 -16.99 -15.78 -3.23
CA SER A 100 -15.58 -16.19 -3.30
C SER A 100 -14.98 -16.44 -1.91
N HIS A 101 -14.01 -17.35 -1.83
CA HIS A 101 -13.23 -17.60 -0.60
C HIS A 101 -12.62 -16.30 -0.05
N LEU A 102 -12.07 -15.47 -0.93
CA LEU A 102 -11.50 -14.17 -0.59
C LEU A 102 -12.53 -13.24 0.05
N ASN A 103 -13.76 -13.17 -0.48
CA ASN A 103 -14.82 -12.35 0.08
C ASN A 103 -15.34 -12.92 1.42
N ARG A 104 -15.41 -14.25 1.58
CA ARG A 104 -15.81 -14.89 2.85
C ARG A 104 -14.82 -14.59 3.98
N HIS A 105 -13.52 -14.67 3.70
CA HIS A 105 -12.46 -14.42 4.68
C HIS A 105 -11.89 -13.00 4.62
N HIS A 106 -12.58 -12.04 3.96
CA HIS A 106 -12.07 -10.68 3.74
C HIS A 106 -11.67 -9.96 5.03
N ARG A 107 -12.35 -10.22 6.16
CA ARG A 107 -12.02 -9.60 7.45
C ARG A 107 -10.68 -10.08 8.00
N LEU A 108 -10.39 -11.38 7.84
CA LEU A 108 -9.15 -11.97 8.29
C LEU A 108 -7.98 -11.42 7.45
N TYR A 109 -8.11 -11.51 6.12
CA TYR A 109 -7.11 -10.96 5.21
C TYR A 109 -6.93 -9.46 5.39
N GLY A 110 -8.02 -8.70 5.51
CA GLY A 110 -7.96 -7.26 5.71
C GLY A 110 -7.17 -6.86 6.96
N ARG A 111 -7.29 -7.61 8.07
CA ARG A 111 -6.51 -7.36 9.29
C ARG A 111 -5.01 -7.57 9.07
N SER A 112 -4.63 -8.72 8.50
CA SER A 112 -3.22 -9.03 8.25
C SER A 112 -2.59 -8.08 7.24
N LEU A 113 -3.29 -7.81 6.14
CA LEU A 113 -2.83 -6.87 5.11
C LEU A 113 -2.69 -5.47 5.67
N MET A 114 -3.62 -5.00 6.52
CA MET A 114 -3.53 -3.67 7.14
C MET A 114 -2.27 -3.50 7.96
N ILE A 115 -1.89 -4.48 8.77
CA ILE A 115 -0.67 -4.42 9.59
C ILE A 115 0.56 -4.28 8.70
N VAL A 116 0.68 -5.13 7.68
CA VAL A 116 1.81 -5.08 6.75
C VAL A 116 1.81 -3.77 5.94
N TRP A 117 0.64 -3.28 5.55
CA TRP A 117 0.49 -2.05 4.76
C TRP A 117 0.89 -0.80 5.56
N VAL A 118 0.53 -0.74 6.84
CA VAL A 118 0.98 0.32 7.75
C VAL A 118 2.49 0.27 7.93
N PHE A 119 3.05 -0.92 8.18
CA PHE A 119 4.49 -1.11 8.30
C PHE A 119 5.24 -0.61 7.05
N THR A 120 4.75 -0.91 5.85
CA THR A 120 5.40 -0.50 4.60
C THR A 120 5.24 1.01 4.33
N HIS A 121 4.19 1.65 4.81
CA HIS A 121 4.07 3.11 4.73
C HIS A 121 5.03 3.81 5.70
N LEU A 122 5.09 3.34 6.95
CA LEU A 122 6.02 3.87 7.94
C LEU A 122 7.48 3.69 7.50
N GLY A 123 7.83 2.52 6.96
CA GLY A 123 9.16 2.29 6.42
C GLY A 123 9.46 3.16 5.19
N GLY A 124 8.48 3.42 4.32
CA GLY A 124 8.65 4.33 3.19
C GLY A 124 8.90 5.78 3.62
N ILE A 125 8.20 6.23 4.67
CA ILE A 125 8.44 7.54 5.29
C ILE A 125 9.82 7.58 5.95
N ALA A 126 10.23 6.52 6.66
CA ALA A 126 11.56 6.43 7.25
C ALA A 126 12.66 6.49 6.17
N ASN A 127 12.48 5.77 5.05
CA ASN A 127 13.40 5.82 3.91
C ASN A 127 13.58 7.23 3.35
N TYR A 128 12.55 8.09 3.41
CA TYR A 128 12.72 9.50 3.04
C TYR A 128 13.77 10.16 3.94
N PHE A 129 13.61 10.11 5.27
CA PHE A 129 14.55 10.75 6.21
C PHE A 129 15.95 10.11 6.27
N LEU A 130 16.07 8.83 5.90
CA LEU A 130 17.36 8.14 5.85
C LEU A 130 18.18 8.48 4.61
N PHE A 131 17.52 8.84 3.50
CA PHE A 131 18.18 8.98 2.20
C PHE A 131 18.00 10.36 1.54
N TYR A 132 17.24 11.28 2.16
CA TYR A 132 16.92 12.63 1.67
C TYR A 132 16.75 13.65 2.79
#